data_AF-A0A1J5T9M8-F1
#
_entry.id   AF-A0A1J5T9M8-F1
#
_cell.length_a   1.000
_cell.length_b   1.000
_cell.length_c   1.000
_cell.angle_alpha   90.00
_cell.angle_beta   90.00
_cell.angle_gamma   90.00
#
_symmetry.space_group_name_H-M   'P 1'
#
loop_
_entity.id
_entity.type
_entity.pdbx_description
1 polymer ?
#
loop_
_entity_poly.entity_id
_entity_poly.type
_entity_poly.pdbx_seq_one_letter_code
_entity_poly.pdbx_strand_id
1 'polypeptide(L)'
;MVLPPKDHPRYKSLLAREKLVDASEFVAKQGLIAHGRGEAFDYLLGEQTCLPALSAIKAASSALIEAKNPVISVNGNVVALAAREVARLSEISGAKVEVNLFHRTPERVAGLTKMMKKVGIDALGVNADDKIPGLSSERAKCCSDGIGSADVVLVPLEDGDRCEALVKMGKKVITIDLNPLSRTAQTAHITIVDELTRCLPLLSDFVKEKNGLDSFNNKQCLTDVLNYMAERISS
;
A
#
# COMPACT_ATOMS: atom_id res chain seq x y z
N MET A 1 -19.53 12.11 11.17
CA MET A 1 -20.41 12.67 10.10
C MET A 1 -21.60 11.73 9.91
N VAL A 2 -22.76 12.19 9.44
CA VAL A 2 -23.84 11.26 9.05
C VAL A 2 -23.49 10.69 7.67
N LEU A 3 -23.27 9.38 7.57
CA LEU A 3 -22.99 8.72 6.29
C LEU A 3 -24.26 8.75 5.41
N PRO A 4 -24.13 9.02 4.11
CA PRO A 4 -25.25 8.91 3.19
C PRO A 4 -25.68 7.44 3.02
N PRO A 5 -26.81 7.18 2.33
CA PRO A 5 -27.23 5.84 1.94
C PRO A 5 -26.13 5.05 1.19
N LYS A 6 -26.15 3.72 1.27
CA LYS A 6 -25.10 2.84 0.68
C LYS A 6 -25.00 2.92 -0.84
N ASP A 7 -26.10 3.28 -1.50
CA ASP A 7 -26.22 3.51 -2.93
C ASP A 7 -25.73 4.89 -3.37
N HIS A 8 -25.41 5.78 -2.42
CA HIS A 8 -24.84 7.08 -2.74
C HIS A 8 -23.48 6.90 -3.45
N PRO A 9 -23.23 7.57 -4.60
CA PRO A 9 -22.01 7.40 -5.39
C PRO A 9 -20.72 7.52 -4.56
N ARG A 10 -20.70 8.48 -3.61
CA ARG A 10 -19.56 8.74 -2.72
C ARG A 10 -19.60 8.02 -1.37
N TYR A 11 -20.47 7.04 -1.17
CA TYR A 11 -20.57 6.33 0.12
C TYR A 11 -19.22 5.77 0.56
N LYS A 12 -18.49 5.13 -0.35
CA LYS A 12 -17.18 4.52 -0.07
C LYS A 12 -16.12 5.55 0.33
N SER A 13 -15.99 6.65 -0.41
CA SER A 13 -15.08 7.76 -0.09
C SER A 13 -15.40 8.36 1.29
N LEU A 14 -16.68 8.65 1.58
CA LEU A 14 -17.07 9.22 2.87
C LEU A 14 -16.86 8.26 4.04
N LEU A 15 -17.13 6.96 3.85
CA LEU A 15 -16.83 5.93 4.84
C LEU A 15 -15.32 5.82 5.13
N ALA A 16 -14.47 5.93 4.10
CA ALA A 16 -13.01 5.93 4.27
C ALA A 16 -12.53 7.12 5.11
N ARG A 17 -13.12 8.31 4.91
CA ARG A 17 -12.82 9.49 5.73
C ARG A 17 -13.20 9.29 7.20
N GLU A 18 -14.39 8.78 7.48
CA GLU A 18 -14.82 8.50 8.86
C GLU A 18 -13.89 7.49 9.54
N LYS A 19 -13.53 6.40 8.86
CA LYS A 19 -12.56 5.42 9.40
C LYS A 19 -11.21 6.05 9.77
N LEU A 20 -10.70 6.99 8.95
CA LEU A 20 -9.45 7.68 9.23
C LEU A 20 -9.58 8.67 10.40
N VAL A 21 -10.72 9.32 10.55
CA VAL A 21 -11.02 10.21 11.68
C VAL A 21 -11.13 9.41 12.98
N ASP A 22 -11.85 8.28 12.97
CA ASP A 22 -11.99 7.37 14.11
C ASP A 22 -10.64 6.77 14.53
N ALA A 23 -9.74 6.56 13.57
CA ALA A 23 -8.37 6.07 13.80
C ALA A 23 -7.35 7.19 14.02
N SER A 24 -7.76 8.43 14.26
CA SER A 24 -6.88 9.60 14.34
C SER A 24 -5.82 9.55 15.46
N GLU A 25 -6.00 8.70 16.48
CA GLU A 25 -4.95 8.43 17.49
C GLU A 25 -3.76 7.66 16.91
N PHE A 26 -3.99 6.84 15.87
CA PHE A 26 -2.99 5.99 15.24
C PHE A 26 -2.57 6.47 13.84
N VAL A 27 -3.43 7.25 13.18
CA VAL A 27 -3.17 7.93 11.90
C VAL A 27 -2.63 9.33 12.19
N ALA A 28 -1.48 9.68 11.60
CA ALA A 28 -0.95 11.04 11.76
C ALA A 28 -1.91 12.05 11.10
N LYS A 29 -2.00 13.29 11.58
CA LYS A 29 -2.81 14.33 10.93
C LYS A 29 -2.49 14.50 9.44
N GLN A 30 -1.21 14.35 9.09
CA GLN A 30 -0.70 14.34 7.72
C GLN A 30 -1.26 13.18 6.88
N GLY A 31 -1.65 12.08 7.52
CA GLY A 31 -2.32 10.93 6.90
C GLY A 31 -3.70 11.27 6.35
N LEU A 32 -4.46 12.17 7.00
CA LEU A 32 -5.73 12.67 6.45
C LEU A 32 -5.49 13.54 5.20
N ILE A 33 -4.45 14.37 5.22
CA ILE A 33 -4.05 15.19 4.06
C ILE A 33 -3.61 14.28 2.91
N ALA A 34 -2.84 13.22 3.21
CA ALA A 34 -2.41 12.23 2.23
C ALA A 34 -3.60 11.51 1.59
N HIS A 35 -4.63 11.18 2.38
CA HIS A 35 -5.86 10.60 1.85
C HIS A 35 -6.56 11.56 0.88
N GLY A 36 -6.71 12.84 1.22
CA GLY A 36 -7.30 13.84 0.32
C GLY A 36 -6.52 14.01 -1.00
N ARG A 37 -5.19 13.90 -0.98
CA ARG A 37 -4.39 13.85 -2.22
C ARG A 37 -4.72 12.62 -3.07
N GLY A 38 -4.85 11.45 -2.42
CA GLY A 38 -5.27 10.23 -3.09
C GLY A 38 -6.63 10.39 -3.75
N GLU A 39 -7.63 10.88 -3.01
CA GLU A 39 -8.98 11.13 -3.54
C GLU A 39 -8.95 12.03 -4.78
N ALA A 40 -8.12 13.08 -4.80
CA ALA A 40 -7.98 13.94 -5.97
C ALA A 40 -7.56 13.16 -7.23
N PHE A 41 -6.58 12.26 -7.12
CA PHE A 41 -6.18 11.40 -8.23
C PHE A 41 -7.20 10.31 -8.54
N ASP A 42 -7.94 9.82 -7.54
CA ASP A 42 -8.99 8.83 -7.77
C ASP A 42 -10.14 9.41 -8.61
N TYR A 43 -10.47 10.69 -8.43
CA TYR A 43 -11.41 11.39 -9.32
C TYR A 43 -10.90 11.43 -10.77
N LEU A 44 -9.59 11.66 -10.98
CA LEU A 44 -8.97 11.62 -12.31
C LEU A 44 -8.93 10.21 -12.91
N LEU A 45 -8.82 9.18 -12.06
CA LEU A 45 -8.90 7.77 -12.47
C LEU A 45 -10.36 7.32 -12.73
N GLY A 46 -11.33 8.03 -12.15
CA GLY A 46 -12.75 7.75 -12.26
C GLY A 46 -13.26 6.76 -11.21
N GLU A 47 -12.58 6.68 -10.07
CA GLU A 47 -12.94 5.81 -8.94
C GLU A 47 -13.08 4.32 -9.32
N GLN A 48 -12.32 3.89 -10.33
CA GLN A 48 -12.33 2.54 -10.88
C GLN A 48 -10.93 2.03 -11.17
N THR A 49 -10.75 0.71 -11.14
CA THR A 49 -9.51 0.05 -11.54
C THR A 49 -9.41 0.06 -13.07
N CYS A 50 -8.47 0.81 -13.65
CA CYS A 50 -8.24 0.84 -15.09
C CYS A 50 -7.42 -0.38 -15.58
N LEU A 51 -7.41 -0.65 -16.88
CA LEU A 51 -6.69 -1.81 -17.46
C LEU A 51 -5.16 -1.80 -17.18
N PRO A 52 -4.46 -0.66 -17.26
CA PRO A 52 -3.05 -0.59 -16.85
C PRO A 52 -2.86 -0.95 -15.37
N ALA A 53 -3.69 -0.42 -14.47
CA ALA A 53 -3.63 -0.76 -13.04
C ALA A 53 -3.88 -2.26 -12.80
N LEU A 54 -4.83 -2.86 -13.51
CA LEU A 54 -5.07 -4.31 -13.46
C LEU A 54 -3.85 -5.13 -13.90
N SER A 55 -3.11 -4.63 -14.89
CA SER A 55 -1.87 -5.25 -15.37
C SER A 55 -0.77 -5.19 -14.30
N ALA A 56 -0.64 -4.06 -13.61
CA ALA A 56 0.26 -3.92 -12.46
C ALA A 56 -0.15 -4.85 -11.29
N ILE A 57 -1.45 -5.03 -11.03
CA ILE A 57 -1.94 -5.97 -10.01
C ILE A 57 -1.49 -7.41 -10.34
N LYS A 58 -1.62 -7.84 -11.60
CA LYS A 58 -1.16 -9.18 -12.03
C LYS A 58 0.36 -9.31 -11.93
N ALA A 59 1.12 -8.27 -12.28
CA ALA A 59 2.57 -8.29 -12.10
C ALA A 59 2.99 -8.38 -10.62
N ALA A 60 2.29 -7.66 -9.74
CA ALA A 60 2.49 -7.74 -8.30
C ALA A 60 2.15 -9.14 -7.76
N SER A 61 1.09 -9.77 -8.28
CA SER A 61 0.74 -11.17 -7.97
C SER A 61 1.88 -12.12 -8.29
N SER A 62 2.44 -12.09 -9.51
CA SER A 62 3.62 -12.91 -9.87
C SER A 62 4.78 -12.69 -8.89
N ALA A 63 5.10 -11.43 -8.60
CA ALA A 63 6.20 -11.09 -7.71
C ALA A 63 6.00 -11.61 -6.28
N LEU A 64 4.78 -11.60 -5.76
CA LEU A 64 4.47 -12.13 -4.42
C LEU A 64 4.50 -13.67 -4.41
N ILE A 65 4.04 -14.33 -5.46
CA ILE A 65 4.04 -15.81 -5.57
C ILE A 65 5.47 -16.35 -5.64
N GLU A 66 6.35 -15.67 -6.37
CA GLU A 66 7.76 -16.09 -6.54
C GLU A 66 8.66 -15.73 -5.35
N ALA A 67 8.18 -14.86 -4.46
CA ALA A 67 8.94 -14.36 -3.32
C ALA A 67 9.24 -15.49 -2.32
N LYS A 68 10.45 -15.49 -1.78
CA LYS A 68 10.86 -16.40 -0.70
C LYS A 68 10.50 -15.84 0.67
N ASN A 69 10.65 -14.53 0.86
CA ASN A 69 10.36 -13.81 2.10
C ASN A 69 9.54 -12.54 1.80
N PRO A 70 8.29 -12.67 1.30
CA PRO A 70 7.47 -11.50 1.02
C PRO A 70 7.06 -10.79 2.32
N VAL A 71 7.06 -9.45 2.28
CA VAL A 71 6.62 -8.60 3.40
C VAL A 71 5.62 -7.55 2.94
N ILE A 72 4.55 -7.38 3.71
CA ILE A 72 3.59 -6.29 3.56
C ILE A 72 3.88 -5.25 4.65
N SER A 73 4.42 -4.11 4.25
CA SER A 73 4.66 -2.97 5.13
C SER A 73 3.37 -2.17 5.28
N VAL A 74 2.87 -2.02 6.51
CA VAL A 74 1.63 -1.28 6.80
C VAL A 74 1.91 -0.03 7.62
N ASN A 75 1.29 1.08 7.22
CA ASN A 75 1.26 2.32 8.00
C ASN A 75 -0.14 2.55 8.61
N GLY A 76 -0.31 3.65 9.34
CA GLY A 76 -1.59 3.98 9.98
C GLY A 76 -2.77 4.04 9.01
N ASN A 77 -2.61 4.65 7.83
CA ASN A 77 -3.67 4.75 6.83
C ASN A 77 -4.07 3.35 6.32
N VAL A 78 -3.09 2.50 6.03
CA VAL A 78 -3.33 1.13 5.54
C VAL A 78 -4.12 0.32 6.56
N VAL A 79 -3.70 0.33 7.83
CA VAL A 79 -4.38 -0.41 8.91
C VAL A 79 -5.80 0.14 9.15
N ALA A 80 -5.97 1.47 9.14
CA ALA A 80 -7.29 2.09 9.35
C ALA A 80 -8.29 1.74 8.24
N LEU A 81 -7.83 1.70 6.99
CA LEU A 81 -8.69 1.51 5.83
C LEU A 81 -8.93 0.03 5.48
N ALA A 82 -7.89 -0.80 5.60
CA ALA A 82 -7.82 -2.09 4.91
C ALA A 82 -7.14 -3.22 5.72
N ALA A 83 -7.20 -3.19 7.06
CA ALA A 83 -6.56 -4.22 7.90
C ALA A 83 -7.00 -5.66 7.56
N ARG A 84 -8.29 -5.87 7.24
CA ARG A 84 -8.82 -7.20 6.91
C ARG A 84 -8.30 -7.69 5.55
N GLU A 85 -8.23 -6.79 4.58
CA GLU A 85 -7.73 -7.07 3.25
C GLU A 85 -6.22 -7.35 3.27
N VAL A 86 -5.46 -6.64 4.10
CA VAL A 86 -4.06 -6.97 4.38
C VAL A 86 -3.92 -8.35 5.02
N ALA A 87 -4.75 -8.67 6.02
CA ALA A 87 -4.72 -9.98 6.68
C ALA A 87 -4.98 -11.12 5.69
N ARG A 88 -5.98 -10.95 4.82
CA ARG A 88 -6.28 -11.88 3.73
C ARG A 88 -5.11 -12.05 2.78
N LEU A 89 -4.49 -10.95 2.33
CA LEU A 89 -3.35 -11.02 1.41
C LEU A 89 -2.16 -11.71 2.07
N SER A 90 -1.87 -11.40 3.34
CA SER A 90 -0.82 -12.02 4.14
C SER A 90 -1.01 -13.53 4.25
N GLU A 91 -2.22 -13.99 4.57
CA GLU A 91 -2.54 -15.41 4.66
C GLU A 91 -2.35 -16.13 3.31
N ILE A 92 -2.84 -15.55 2.21
CA ILE A 92 -2.81 -16.18 0.89
C ILE A 92 -1.39 -16.21 0.30
N SER A 93 -0.62 -15.15 0.51
CA SER A 93 0.75 -15.02 -0.04
C SER A 93 1.83 -15.60 0.88
N GLY A 94 1.50 -15.91 2.13
CA GLY A 94 2.49 -16.25 3.17
C GLY A 94 3.34 -15.05 3.61
N ALA A 95 3.01 -13.83 3.17
CA ALA A 95 3.78 -12.64 3.48
C ALA A 95 3.64 -12.26 4.95
N LYS A 96 4.77 -11.92 5.58
CA LYS A 96 4.75 -11.32 6.92
C LYS A 96 4.22 -9.89 6.84
N VAL A 97 3.59 -9.41 7.90
CA VAL A 97 3.15 -8.02 8.00
C VAL A 97 4.06 -7.27 8.96
N GLU A 98 4.59 -6.12 8.54
CA GLU A 98 5.41 -5.25 9.39
C GLU A 98 4.81 -3.85 9.48
N VAL A 99 4.55 -3.38 10.71
CA VAL A 99 4.15 -2.00 10.95
C VAL A 99 5.34 -1.09 10.76
N ASN A 100 5.23 -0.15 9.83
CA ASN A 100 6.17 0.96 9.70
C ASN A 100 5.49 2.32 9.64
N LEU A 101 6.14 3.31 10.26
CA LEU A 101 5.63 4.66 10.41
C LEU A 101 6.69 5.70 10.07
N PHE A 102 6.27 6.77 9.38
CA PHE A 102 7.10 7.94 9.17
C PHE A 102 7.39 8.67 10.49
N HIS A 103 6.35 8.88 11.31
CA HIS A 103 6.45 9.43 12.67
C HIS A 103 6.23 8.31 13.68
N ARG A 104 7.25 7.49 13.86
CA ARG A 104 7.23 6.32 14.73
C ARG A 104 7.25 6.72 16.19
N THR A 105 6.30 6.21 16.97
CA THR A 105 6.35 6.21 18.45
C THR A 105 5.97 4.81 18.95
N PRO A 106 6.49 4.37 20.11
CA PRO A 106 6.15 3.07 20.68
C PRO A 106 4.63 2.84 20.80
N GLU A 107 3.89 3.87 21.21
CA GLU A 107 2.45 3.81 21.43
C GLU A 107 1.69 3.59 20.13
N ARG A 108 2.09 4.28 19.05
CA ARG A 108 1.45 4.11 17.73
C ARG A 108 1.74 2.74 17.14
N VAL A 109 2.98 2.25 17.25
CA VAL A 109 3.33 0.92 16.76
C VAL A 109 2.57 -0.16 17.54
N ALA A 110 2.50 -0.05 18.87
CA ALA A 110 1.72 -0.97 19.71
C ALA A 110 0.21 -0.92 19.39
N GLY A 111 -0.33 0.27 19.14
CA GLY A 111 -1.72 0.46 18.72
C GLY A 111 -2.04 -0.22 17.40
N LEU A 112 -1.21 -0.01 16.39
CA LEU A 112 -1.40 -0.61 15.06
C LEU A 112 -1.20 -2.13 15.06
N THR A 113 -0.20 -2.64 15.77
CA THR A 113 -0.02 -4.09 15.92
C THR A 113 -1.20 -4.72 16.67
N LYS A 114 -1.76 -4.05 17.69
CA LYS A 114 -3.00 -4.49 18.35
C LYS A 114 -4.21 -4.48 17.39
N MET A 115 -4.33 -3.50 16.50
CA MET A 115 -5.37 -3.49 15.48
C MET A 115 -5.22 -4.65 14.49
N MET A 116 -3.99 -4.93 14.04
CA MET A 116 -3.70 -6.09 13.17
C MET A 116 -3.98 -7.42 13.89
N LYS A 117 -3.69 -7.52 15.18
CA LYS A 117 -3.98 -8.71 15.99
C LYS A 117 -5.49 -9.01 16.06
N LYS A 118 -6.35 -7.98 16.05
CA LYS A 118 -7.82 -8.16 16.01
C LYS A 118 -8.32 -8.79 14.70
N VAL A 119 -7.53 -8.72 13.63
CA VAL A 119 -7.82 -9.37 12.34
C VAL A 119 -6.97 -10.62 12.12
N GLY A 120 -6.35 -11.16 13.18
CA GLY A 120 -5.62 -12.43 13.13
C GLY A 120 -4.15 -12.32 12.72
N ILE A 121 -3.58 -11.11 12.65
CA ILE A 121 -2.20 -10.90 12.23
C ILE A 121 -1.34 -10.42 13.40
N ASP A 122 -0.36 -11.23 13.79
CA ASP A 122 0.71 -10.81 14.70
C ASP A 122 1.79 -10.03 13.92
N ALA A 123 1.49 -8.77 13.66
CA ALA A 123 2.37 -7.91 12.86
C ALA A 123 3.69 -7.58 13.60
N LEU A 124 4.78 -7.61 12.84
CA LEU A 124 6.10 -7.14 13.28
C LEU A 124 6.08 -5.62 13.47
N GLY A 125 7.14 -5.11 14.09
CA GLY A 125 7.39 -3.67 14.18
C GLY A 125 7.63 -3.16 15.59
N VAL A 126 7.12 -3.78 16.66
CA VAL A 126 7.33 -3.27 18.04
C VAL A 126 8.82 -3.27 18.40
N ASN A 127 9.51 -4.38 18.14
CA ASN A 127 10.92 -4.59 18.45
C ASN A 127 11.75 -4.52 17.16
N ALA A 128 11.87 -3.33 16.56
CA ALA A 128 12.74 -3.14 15.41
C ALA A 128 14.22 -3.25 15.82
N ASP A 129 14.88 -4.26 15.29
CA ASP A 129 16.26 -4.68 15.57
C ASP A 129 17.21 -4.49 14.38
N ASP A 130 16.71 -3.95 13.27
CA ASP A 130 17.46 -3.69 12.04
C ASP A 130 17.19 -2.26 11.50
N LYS A 131 17.95 -1.86 10.47
CA LYS A 131 17.86 -0.52 9.87
C LYS A 131 17.98 -0.55 8.34
N ILE A 132 17.10 0.21 7.69
CA ILE A 132 17.17 0.58 6.28
C ILE A 132 18.30 1.62 6.10
N PRO A 133 19.38 1.31 5.36
CA PRO A 133 20.48 2.25 5.12
C PRO A 133 20.02 3.48 4.32
N GLY A 134 20.65 4.63 4.57
CA GLY A 134 20.39 5.87 3.83
C GLY A 134 19.15 6.66 4.30
N LEU A 135 18.40 6.17 5.30
CA LEU A 135 17.34 6.90 5.97
C LEU A 135 17.79 7.42 7.34
N SER A 136 17.21 8.54 7.76
CA SER A 136 17.50 9.15 9.06
C SER A 136 16.55 8.68 10.16
N SER A 137 17.03 8.73 11.41
CA SER A 137 16.20 8.65 12.62
C SER A 137 15.35 7.37 12.69
N GLU A 138 14.09 7.51 13.09
CA GLU A 138 13.11 6.46 13.31
C GLU A 138 12.57 5.84 12.02
N ARG A 139 12.67 6.54 10.88
CA ARG A 139 12.21 6.07 9.56
C ARG A 139 13.06 4.91 9.04
N ALA A 140 14.30 4.81 9.52
CA ALA A 140 15.21 3.74 9.16
C ALA A 140 14.88 2.43 9.87
N LYS A 141 14.19 2.44 11.03
CA LYS A 141 13.98 1.24 11.85
C LYS A 141 13.11 0.22 11.14
N CYS A 142 13.58 -1.03 11.06
CA CYS A 142 12.82 -2.18 10.58
C CYS A 142 13.12 -3.43 11.40
N CYS A 143 12.43 -4.54 11.13
CA CYS A 143 12.72 -5.83 11.75
C CYS A 143 13.61 -6.68 10.83
N SER A 144 14.64 -7.32 11.39
CA SER A 144 15.54 -8.24 10.68
C SER A 144 14.74 -9.40 10.06
N ASP A 145 13.83 -9.98 10.82
CA ASP A 145 12.90 -11.05 10.40
C ASP A 145 11.75 -10.57 9.51
N GLY A 146 11.65 -9.25 9.27
CA GLY A 146 10.67 -8.64 8.38
C GLY A 146 11.35 -8.00 7.18
N ILE A 147 11.23 -6.67 7.07
CA ILE A 147 11.78 -5.91 5.93
C ILE A 147 13.29 -6.16 5.77
N GLY A 148 14.05 -6.39 6.84
CA GLY A 148 15.49 -6.68 6.77
C GLY A 148 15.83 -7.84 5.83
N SER A 149 15.20 -9.00 6.06
CA SER A 149 15.38 -10.24 5.29
C SER A 149 14.50 -10.38 4.04
N ALA A 150 13.57 -9.45 3.81
CA ALA A 150 12.64 -9.50 2.68
C ALA A 150 13.34 -9.37 1.31
N ASP A 151 12.91 -10.20 0.36
CA ASP A 151 13.26 -10.10 -1.07
C ASP A 151 12.22 -9.29 -1.86
N VAL A 152 10.94 -9.42 -1.50
CA VAL A 152 9.84 -8.61 -2.05
C VAL A 152 9.12 -7.86 -0.94
N VAL A 153 8.89 -6.55 -1.14
CA VAL A 153 8.16 -5.71 -0.17
C VAL A 153 7.03 -4.96 -0.85
N LEU A 154 5.81 -5.17 -0.36
CA LEU A 154 4.65 -4.34 -0.68
C LEU A 154 4.57 -3.17 0.31
N VAL A 155 4.62 -1.93 -0.21
CA VAL A 155 4.63 -0.68 0.56
C VAL A 155 3.52 0.27 0.08
N PRO A 156 2.25 0.07 0.47
CA PRO A 156 1.15 0.94 0.07
C PRO A 156 1.26 2.32 0.72
N LEU A 157 0.91 3.38 -0.03
CA LEU A 157 0.86 4.76 0.49
C LEU A 157 2.18 5.21 1.15
N GLU A 158 3.31 4.91 0.50
CA GLU A 158 4.66 5.05 1.06
C GLU A 158 5.36 6.36 0.68
N ASP A 159 6.28 6.78 1.55
CA ASP A 159 7.21 7.88 1.32
C ASP A 159 8.28 7.58 0.25
N GLY A 160 8.61 8.59 -0.56
CA GLY A 160 9.51 8.45 -1.70
C GLY A 160 10.95 8.07 -1.32
N ASP A 161 11.52 8.66 -0.26
CA ASP A 161 12.89 8.31 0.13
C ASP A 161 12.97 6.88 0.67
N ARG A 162 11.91 6.43 1.37
CA ARG A 162 11.86 5.07 1.90
C ARG A 162 11.74 4.03 0.78
N CYS A 163 10.89 4.29 -0.21
CA CYS A 163 10.83 3.46 -1.42
C CYS A 163 12.20 3.36 -2.09
N GLU A 164 12.88 4.50 -2.30
CA GLU A 164 14.21 4.56 -2.90
C GLU A 164 15.27 3.79 -2.08
N ALA A 165 15.24 3.91 -0.76
CA ALA A 165 16.16 3.19 0.11
C ALA A 165 15.94 1.67 0.05
N LEU A 166 14.68 1.20 0.02
CA LEU A 166 14.37 -0.23 -0.13
C LEU A 166 14.84 -0.78 -1.49
N VAL A 167 14.66 -0.01 -2.57
CA VAL A 167 15.20 -0.36 -3.89
C VAL A 167 16.72 -0.46 -3.85
N LYS A 168 17.40 0.51 -3.22
CA LYS A 168 18.87 0.49 -3.04
C LYS A 168 19.37 -0.67 -2.19
N MET A 169 18.55 -1.21 -1.28
CA MET A 169 18.83 -2.45 -0.54
C MET A 169 18.68 -3.72 -1.40
N GLY A 170 18.35 -3.60 -2.68
CA GLY A 170 18.19 -4.74 -3.58
C GLY A 170 16.84 -5.45 -3.44
N LYS A 171 15.86 -4.82 -2.80
CA LYS A 171 14.52 -5.40 -2.61
C LYS A 171 13.65 -5.11 -3.84
N LYS A 172 12.84 -6.07 -4.25
CA LYS A 172 11.79 -5.83 -5.25
C LYS A 172 10.61 -5.13 -4.56
N VAL A 173 10.44 -3.85 -4.88
CA VAL A 173 9.44 -2.98 -4.24
C VAL A 173 8.18 -2.88 -5.09
N ILE A 174 7.04 -3.20 -4.47
CA ILE A 174 5.69 -3.04 -5.03
C ILE A 174 5.00 -1.91 -4.24
N THR A 175 4.34 -0.98 -4.91
CA THR A 175 3.57 0.08 -4.25
C THR A 175 2.14 0.15 -4.76
N ILE A 176 1.23 0.62 -3.91
CA ILE A 176 -0.13 1.05 -4.27
C ILE A 176 -0.19 2.54 -3.99
N ASP A 177 -0.30 3.34 -5.05
CA ASP A 177 -0.30 4.80 -4.99
C ASP A 177 -1.13 5.37 -6.13
N LEU A 178 -2.17 6.14 -5.79
CA LEU A 178 -3.06 6.78 -6.75
C LEU A 178 -2.37 7.87 -7.57
N ASN A 179 -1.23 8.41 -7.11
CA ASN A 179 -0.48 9.41 -7.87
C ASN A 179 0.59 8.74 -8.75
N PRO A 180 0.39 8.62 -10.07
CA PRO A 180 1.38 8.02 -10.98
C PRO A 180 2.68 8.82 -11.09
N LEU A 181 2.69 10.08 -10.65
CA LEU A 181 3.83 10.99 -10.74
C LEU A 181 4.60 11.11 -9.41
N SER A 182 4.19 10.39 -8.36
CA SER A 182 4.89 10.46 -7.08
C SER A 182 6.31 9.88 -7.19
N ARG A 183 7.24 10.33 -6.34
CA ARG A 183 8.57 9.72 -6.27
C ARG A 183 8.49 8.23 -6.00
N THR A 184 7.56 7.80 -5.15
CA THR A 184 7.31 6.38 -4.85
C THR A 184 6.89 5.62 -6.10
N ALA A 185 5.91 6.13 -6.84
CA ALA A 185 5.40 5.54 -8.08
C ALA A 185 6.48 5.40 -9.16
N GLN A 186 7.33 6.41 -9.30
CA GLN A 186 8.41 6.43 -10.29
C GLN A 186 9.62 5.55 -9.90
N THR A 187 9.77 5.23 -8.60
CA THR A 187 10.93 4.49 -8.06
C THR A 187 10.65 3.01 -7.88
N ALA A 188 9.41 2.63 -7.55
CA ALA A 188 9.05 1.23 -7.33
C ALA A 188 9.25 0.38 -8.59
N HIS A 189 9.47 -0.93 -8.40
CA HIS A 189 9.59 -1.88 -9.50
C HIS A 189 8.22 -2.18 -10.12
N ILE A 190 7.17 -2.14 -9.31
CA ILE A 190 5.78 -2.31 -9.73
C ILE A 190 4.94 -1.27 -8.99
N THR A 191 4.26 -0.43 -9.74
CA THR A 191 3.35 0.59 -9.21
C THR A 191 1.92 0.29 -9.65
N ILE A 192 1.07 0.03 -8.67
CA ILE A 192 -0.37 -0.13 -8.88
C ILE A 192 -1.03 1.22 -8.63
N VAL A 193 -1.46 1.87 -9.71
CA VAL A 193 -2.18 3.15 -9.64
C VAL A 193 -3.67 2.89 -9.47
N ASP A 194 -4.05 2.56 -8.24
CA ASP A 194 -5.44 2.26 -7.86
C ASP A 194 -5.67 2.57 -6.37
N GLU A 195 -6.94 2.63 -5.96
CA GLU A 195 -7.31 2.86 -4.57
C GLU A 195 -7.09 1.59 -3.74
N LEU A 196 -6.52 1.74 -2.54
CA LEU A 196 -6.08 0.66 -1.67
C LEU A 196 -7.16 -0.41 -1.43
N THR A 197 -8.39 0.01 -1.13
CA THR A 197 -9.50 -0.90 -0.81
C THR A 197 -10.11 -1.57 -2.04
N ARG A 198 -9.89 -1.03 -3.25
CA ARG A 198 -10.19 -1.75 -4.51
C ARG A 198 -9.06 -2.72 -4.89
N CYS A 199 -7.82 -2.28 -4.74
CA CYS A 199 -6.64 -3.02 -5.17
C CYS A 199 -6.38 -4.29 -4.36
N LEU A 200 -6.42 -4.23 -3.02
CA LEU A 200 -6.02 -5.36 -2.17
C LEU A 200 -6.89 -6.62 -2.37
N PRO A 201 -8.22 -6.53 -2.49
CA PRO A 201 -9.05 -7.67 -2.82
C PRO A 201 -8.67 -8.32 -4.16
N LEU A 202 -8.51 -7.51 -5.21
CA LEU A 202 -8.12 -7.99 -6.54
C LEU A 202 -6.74 -8.68 -6.51
N LEU A 203 -5.75 -8.06 -5.87
CA LEU A 203 -4.42 -8.63 -5.71
C LEU A 203 -4.47 -9.98 -4.98
N SER A 204 -5.25 -10.07 -3.91
CA SER A 204 -5.43 -11.33 -3.17
C SER A 204 -6.06 -12.43 -4.03
N ASP A 205 -7.03 -12.07 -4.89
CA ASP A 205 -7.66 -13.01 -5.82
C ASP A 205 -6.66 -13.53 -6.85
N PHE A 206 -5.88 -12.63 -7.47
CA PHE A 206 -4.84 -13.02 -8.44
C PHE A 206 -3.74 -13.89 -7.81
N VAL A 207 -3.30 -13.59 -6.58
CA VAL A 207 -2.31 -14.42 -5.88
C VAL A 207 -2.89 -15.82 -5.62
N LYS A 208 -4.14 -15.89 -5.14
CA LYS A 208 -4.82 -17.17 -4.86
C LYS A 208 -4.99 -18.02 -6.13
N GLU A 209 -5.35 -17.39 -7.23
CA GLU A 209 -5.52 -18.04 -8.53
C GLU A 209 -4.20 -18.39 -9.23
N LYS A 210 -3.06 -17.97 -8.66
CA LYS A 210 -1.73 -18.05 -9.29
C LYS A 210 -1.72 -17.42 -10.69
N ASN A 211 -2.47 -16.33 -10.83
CA ASN A 211 -2.66 -15.64 -12.07
C ASN A 211 -1.84 -14.34 -12.04
N GLY A 212 -0.95 -14.19 -13.01
CA GLY A 212 0.05 -13.15 -13.04
C GLY A 212 0.47 -12.78 -14.45
N LEU A 213 1.57 -12.04 -14.55
CA LEU A 213 2.23 -11.70 -15.82
C LEU A 213 3.68 -12.19 -15.80
N ASP A 214 4.14 -12.69 -16.95
CA ASP A 214 5.53 -13.11 -17.16
C ASP A 214 6.48 -11.92 -17.34
N SER A 215 5.98 -10.85 -17.96
CA SER A 215 6.75 -9.63 -18.22
C SER A 215 5.93 -8.40 -17.88
N PHE A 216 6.58 -7.42 -17.25
CA PHE A 216 5.94 -6.17 -16.88
C PHE A 216 6.92 -5.00 -17.02
N ASN A 217 6.47 -3.91 -17.64
CA ASN A 217 7.23 -2.66 -17.76
C ASN A 217 6.51 -1.55 -16.98
N ASN A 218 7.04 -1.22 -15.79
CA ASN A 218 6.43 -0.23 -14.91
C ASN A 218 6.34 1.17 -15.55
N LYS A 219 7.36 1.57 -16.32
CA LYS A 219 7.37 2.89 -16.97
C LYS A 219 6.25 3.00 -18.01
N GLN A 220 6.09 1.97 -18.83
CA GLN A 220 5.00 1.92 -19.81
C GLN A 220 3.64 1.92 -19.10
N CYS A 221 3.48 1.11 -18.05
CA CYS A 221 2.24 1.07 -17.28
C CYS A 221 1.86 2.45 -16.71
N LEU A 222 2.83 3.20 -16.17
CA LEU A 222 2.58 4.56 -15.66
C LEU A 222 2.19 5.54 -16.77
N THR A 223 2.83 5.44 -17.96
CA THR A 223 2.43 6.22 -19.14
C THR A 223 1.00 5.90 -19.57
N ASP A 224 0.63 4.61 -19.59
CA ASP A 224 -0.71 4.19 -19.99
C ASP A 224 -1.78 4.67 -19.00
N VAL A 225 -1.48 4.70 -17.70
CA VAL A 225 -2.37 5.31 -16.68
C VAL A 225 -2.54 6.80 -16.92
N LEU A 226 -1.47 7.54 -17.23
CA LEU A 226 -1.55 8.97 -17.50
C LEU A 226 -2.37 9.26 -18.76
N ASN A 227 -2.19 8.48 -19.83
CA ASN A 227 -2.99 8.58 -21.05
C ASN A 227 -4.47 8.35 -20.75
N TYR A 228 -4.78 7.30 -19.99
CA TYR A 228 -6.15 7.01 -19.56
C TYR A 228 -6.76 8.17 -18.75
N MET A 229 -6.01 8.76 -17.81
CA MET A 229 -6.49 9.95 -17.08
C MET A 229 -6.70 11.15 -18.01
N ALA A 230 -5.80 11.39 -18.97
CA ALA A 230 -5.90 12.50 -19.91
C ALA A 230 -7.10 12.36 -20.86
N GLU A 231 -7.36 11.15 -21.35
CA GLU A 231 -8.53 10.83 -22.18
C GLU A 231 -9.83 11.11 -21.42
N ARG A 232 -9.92 10.71 -20.15
CA ARG A 232 -11.09 10.97 -19.30
C ARG A 232 -11.34 12.45 -19.00
N ILE A 233 -10.29 13.26 -18.95
CA ILE A 233 -10.43 14.71 -18.77
C ILE A 233 -10.92 15.37 -20.08
N SER A 234 -10.55 14.78 -21.21
CA SER A 234 -10.87 15.30 -22.55
C SER A 234 -12.25 14.86 -23.06
N SER A 235 -12.88 13.87 -22.40
CA SER A 235 -14.22 13.34 -22.70
C SER A 235 -15.32 14.09 -21.95
#